data_AF-A0A3D9GSI6-F1
#
_entry.id   AF-A0A3D9GSI6-F1
#
_cell.length_a   1.000
_cell.length_b   1.000
_cell.length_c   1.000
_cell.angle_alpha   90.00
_cell.angle_beta   90.00
_cell.angle_gamma   90.00
#
_symmetry.space_group_name_H-M   'P 1'
#
loop_
_entity.id
_entity.type
_entity.pdbx_description
1 polymer ?
#
loop_
_entity_poly.entity_id
_entity_poly.type
_entity_poly.pdbx_seq_one_letter_code
_entity_poly.pdbx_strand_id
1 'polypeptide(L)'
;MPRRVKAVRQPDLVLISWSRNPLIPGSARRIVAARVIGSAAPCRQDLRPNALLSTALACLQDHDVGFKIVFRKMTSDISGYLLLQRN
;
A
#
# COMPACT_ATOMS: atom_id res chain seq x y z
N MET A 1 -1.79 -15.53 -39.54
CA MET A 1 -0.70 -15.70 -38.56
C MET A 1 -1.16 -15.16 -37.21
N PRO A 2 -1.15 -15.94 -36.10
CA PRO A 2 -1.58 -15.42 -34.81
C PRO A 2 -0.51 -14.47 -34.26
N ARG A 3 -0.93 -13.26 -33.92
CA ARG A 3 -0.08 -12.21 -33.33
C ARG A 3 0.34 -12.66 -31.93
N ARG A 4 1.59 -13.10 -31.74
CA ARG A 4 2.13 -13.41 -30.40
C ARG A 4 2.19 -12.13 -29.58
N VAL A 5 1.22 -11.95 -28.67
CA VAL A 5 1.23 -10.85 -27.71
C VAL A 5 2.27 -11.19 -26.63
N LYS A 6 3.27 -10.33 -26.47
CA LYS A 6 4.24 -10.45 -25.37
C LYS A 6 3.49 -10.08 -24.08
N ALA A 7 3.18 -11.08 -23.25
CA ALA A 7 2.59 -10.85 -21.94
C ALA A 7 3.64 -10.20 -21.03
N VAL A 8 3.65 -8.87 -20.98
CA VAL A 8 4.47 -8.13 -20.02
C VAL A 8 3.80 -8.31 -18.66
N ARG A 9 4.54 -8.83 -17.69
CA ARG A 9 4.06 -8.95 -16.31
C ARG A 9 3.70 -7.55 -15.82
N GLN A 10 2.44 -7.35 -15.44
CA GLN A 10 2.04 -6.09 -14.82
C GLN A 10 2.64 -6.04 -13.41
N PRO A 11 3.11 -4.86 -12.96
CA PRO A 11 3.61 -4.72 -11.62
C PRO A 11 2.49 -4.93 -10.60
N ASP A 12 2.86 -5.42 -9.42
CA ASP A 12 1.95 -5.44 -8.29
C ASP A 12 1.89 -4.03 -7.68
N LEU A 13 0.68 -3.52 -7.45
CA LEU A 13 0.45 -2.20 -6.88
C LEU A 13 -0.40 -2.29 -5.62
N VAL A 14 -0.05 -1.50 -4.61
CA VAL A 14 -0.84 -1.33 -3.39
C VAL A 14 -1.09 0.15 -3.15
N LEU A 15 -2.33 0.58 -3.29
CA LEU A 15 -2.78 1.93 -2.92
C LEU A 15 -3.39 1.87 -1.51
N ILE A 16 -2.82 2.63 -0.58
CA ILE A 16 -3.28 2.73 0.80
C ILE A 16 -3.76 4.15 1.06
N SER A 17 -4.98 4.27 1.57
CA SER A 17 -5.49 5.49 2.20
C SER A 17 -5.40 5.35 3.71
N TRP A 18 -4.95 6.39 4.39
CA TRP A 18 -4.76 6.36 5.84
C TRP A 18 -5.26 7.66 6.48
N SER A 19 -5.62 7.54 7.76
CA SER A 19 -5.91 8.68 8.64
C SER A 19 -5.33 8.44 10.03
N ARG A 20 -5.28 9.47 10.86
CA ARG A 20 -5.01 9.38 12.30
C ARG A 20 -6.07 10.15 13.08
N ASN A 21 -6.24 9.84 14.36
CA ASN A 21 -7.21 10.54 15.20
C ASN A 21 -6.74 11.98 15.47
N PRO A 22 -7.48 13.02 15.03
CA PRO A 22 -7.10 14.42 15.25
C PRO A 22 -7.15 14.85 16.71
N LEU A 23 -7.95 14.19 17.55
CA LEU A 23 -8.17 14.59 18.95
C LEU A 23 -7.04 14.14 19.88
N ILE A 24 -6.18 13.23 19.42
CA ILE A 24 -5.09 12.66 20.20
C ILE A 24 -3.78 12.97 19.47
N PRO A 25 -3.00 13.94 19.94
CA PRO A 25 -1.68 14.24 19.40
C PRO A 25 -0.81 12.99 19.36
N GLY A 26 -0.13 12.75 18.24
CA GLY A 26 0.74 11.58 18.07
C GLY A 26 0.00 10.25 17.85
N SER A 27 -1.33 10.25 17.68
CA SER A 27 -2.08 9.02 17.41
C SER A 27 -1.55 8.28 16.17
N ALA A 28 -1.57 6.95 16.26
CA ALA A 28 -1.08 6.10 15.18
C ALA A 28 -1.91 6.26 13.91
N ARG A 29 -1.23 6.22 12.75
CA ARG A 29 -1.89 6.20 11.45
C ARG A 29 -2.53 4.83 11.21
N ARG A 30 -3.79 4.83 10.83
CA ARG A 30 -4.58 3.63 10.52
C ARG A 30 -5.05 3.64 9.09
N ILE A 31 -5.12 2.45 8.50
CA ILE A 31 -5.62 2.25 7.13
C ILE A 31 -7.12 2.51 7.12
N VAL A 32 -7.56 3.41 6.23
CA VAL A 32 -8.98 3.62 5.93
C VAL A 32 -9.42 2.61 4.89
N ALA A 33 -8.65 2.49 3.81
CA ALA A 33 -8.85 1.50 2.76
C ALA A 33 -7.54 1.17 2.05
N ALA A 34 -7.44 -0.05 1.56
CA ALA A 34 -6.38 -0.50 0.66
C ALA A 34 -6.98 -1.06 -0.64
N ARG A 35 -6.27 -0.87 -1.75
CA ARG A 35 -6.56 -1.46 -3.06
C ARG A 35 -5.31 -2.15 -3.57
N VAL A 36 -5.47 -3.36 -4.09
CA VAL A 36 -4.37 -4.18 -4.60
C VAL A 36 -4.65 -4.49 -6.07
N ILE A 37 -3.67 -4.24 -6.93
CA ILE A 37 -3.63 -4.71 -8.31
C ILE A 37 -2.50 -5.74 -8.37
N GLY A 38 -2.79 -6.94 -8.89
CA GLY A 38 -1.86 -8.08 -8.82
C GLY A 38 -1.91 -8.77 -7.45
N SER A 39 -0.75 -9.03 -6.85
CA SER A 39 -0.60 -9.72 -5.57
C SER A 39 0.08 -8.86 -4.52
N ALA A 40 -0.50 -8.82 -3.32
CA ALA A 40 0.14 -8.27 -2.12
C ALA A 40 0.53 -9.38 -1.12
N ALA A 41 0.60 -10.64 -1.56
CA ALA A 41 1.05 -11.72 -0.68
C ALA A 41 2.55 -11.52 -0.33
N PRO A 42 2.95 -11.78 0.93
CA PRO A 42 2.15 -12.28 2.06
C PRO A 42 1.39 -11.21 2.87
N CYS A 43 1.63 -9.93 2.62
CA CYS A 43 1.15 -8.78 3.43
C CYS A 43 -0.34 -8.48 3.38
N ARG A 44 -1.15 -9.27 2.68
CA ARG A 44 -2.59 -9.00 2.48
C ARG A 44 -3.36 -8.91 3.81
N GLN A 45 -2.91 -9.64 4.83
CA GLN A 45 -3.52 -9.59 6.16
C GLN A 45 -3.35 -8.24 6.87
N ASP A 46 -2.28 -7.51 6.58
CA ASP A 46 -1.97 -6.23 7.22
C ASP A 46 -2.65 -5.05 6.51
N LEU A 47 -3.26 -5.28 5.34
CA LEU A 47 -3.95 -4.27 4.52
C LEU A 47 -5.43 -4.09 4.87
N ARG A 48 -5.84 -4.53 6.05
CA ARG A 48 -7.24 -4.45 6.51
C ARG A 48 -7.56 -3.03 7.00
N PRO A 49 -8.82 -2.57 6.87
CA PRO A 49 -9.26 -1.34 7.52
C PRO A 49 -8.94 -1.35 9.02
N ASN A 50 -8.60 -0.19 9.57
CA ASN A 50 -8.14 0.04 10.93
C ASN A 50 -6.80 -0.60 11.32
N ALA A 51 -6.14 -1.39 10.46
CA ALA A 51 -4.78 -1.85 10.73
C ALA A 51 -3.80 -0.67 10.83
N LEU A 52 -2.71 -0.87 11.58
CA LEU A 52 -1.65 0.13 11.68
C LEU A 52 -0.94 0.28 10.33
N LEU A 53 -0.79 1.52 9.87
CA LEU A 53 -0.08 1.80 8.63
C LEU A 53 1.39 1.35 8.72
N SER A 54 2.01 1.50 9.88
CA SER A 54 3.40 1.08 10.12
C SER A 54 3.57 -0.43 9.94
N THR A 55 2.65 -1.25 10.44
CA THR A 55 2.70 -2.72 10.29
C THR A 55 2.58 -3.13 8.82
N ALA A 56 1.62 -2.55 8.09
CA ALA A 56 1.48 -2.80 6.66
C ALA A 56 2.73 -2.38 5.87
N LEU A 57 3.30 -1.22 6.19
CA LEU A 57 4.51 -0.73 5.53
C LEU A 57 5.75 -1.55 5.86
N ALA A 58 5.85 -2.09 7.07
CA ALA A 58 6.93 -2.99 7.47
C ALA A 58 6.91 -4.27 6.64
N CYS A 59 5.74 -4.91 6.49
CA CYS A 59 5.63 -6.09 5.63
C CYS A 59 5.88 -5.76 4.15
N LEU A 60 5.26 -4.71 3.61
CA LEU A 60 5.36 -4.40 2.19
C LEU A 60 6.79 -4.04 1.76
N GLN A 61 7.49 -3.26 2.57
CA GLN A 61 8.87 -2.82 2.30
C GLN A 61 9.92 -3.81 2.82
N ASP A 62 9.50 -4.94 3.39
CA ASP A 62 10.41 -6.02 3.74
C ASP A 62 11.19 -6.46 2.48
N HIS A 63 12.46 -6.79 2.67
CA HIS A 63 13.37 -7.11 1.58
C HIS A 63 12.89 -8.32 0.76
N ASP A 64 12.22 -9.29 1.40
CA ASP A 64 11.70 -10.49 0.74
C ASP A 64 10.39 -10.23 -0.02
N VAL A 65 9.70 -9.13 0.30
CA VAL A 65 8.42 -8.75 -0.34
C VAL A 65 8.64 -7.72 -1.47
N GLY A 66 9.50 -6.73 -1.25
CA GLY A 66 10.08 -5.87 -2.28
C GLY A 66 9.23 -4.71 -2.79
N PHE A 67 8.13 -4.32 -2.13
CA PHE A 67 7.40 -3.12 -2.53
C PHE A 67 8.16 -1.85 -2.17
N LYS A 68 8.09 -0.86 -3.06
CA LYS A 68 8.68 0.47 -2.86
C LYS A 68 7.58 1.52 -2.94
N ILE A 69 7.64 2.54 -2.08
CA ILE A 69 6.74 3.69 -2.18
C ILE A 69 7.12 4.46 -3.45
N VAL A 70 6.20 4.51 -4.41
CA VAL A 70 6.36 5.27 -5.67
C VAL A 70 5.58 6.58 -5.65
N PHE A 71 4.60 6.71 -4.75
CA PHE A 71 3.87 7.96 -4.57
C PHE A 71 3.42 8.12 -3.12
N ARG A 72 3.50 9.36 -2.62
CA ARG A 72 2.99 9.75 -1.31
C ARG A 72 2.38 11.14 -1.40
N LYS A 73 1.16 11.28 -0.90
CA LYS A 73 0.48 12.58 -0.80
C LYS A 73 -0.30 12.66 0.50
N MET A 74 -0.06 13.72 1.27
CA MET A 74 -0.95 14.11 2.36
C MET A 74 -2.14 14.85 1.76
N THR A 75 -3.35 14.52 2.20
CA THR A 75 -4.57 15.28 1.87
C THR A 75 -4.92 16.29 2.95
N SER A 76 -4.42 16.08 4.17
CA SER A 76 -4.50 17.00 5.30
C SER A 76 -3.38 16.66 6.30
N ASP A 77 -3.32 17.37 7.43
CA ASP A 77 -2.39 17.07 8.52
C ASP A 77 -2.67 15.73 9.24
N ILE A 78 -3.83 15.10 8.96
CA ILE A 78 -4.25 13.85 9.60
C ILE A 78 -4.55 12.73 8.62
N SER A 79 -4.41 12.93 7.30
CA SER A 79 -4.78 11.93 6.29
C SER A 79 -3.92 11.99 5.04
N GLY A 80 -3.88 10.88 4.30
CA GLY A 80 -3.19 10.83 3.01
C GLY A 80 -3.27 9.49 2.30
N TYR A 81 -2.52 9.41 1.21
CA TYR A 81 -2.41 8.24 0.35
C TYR A 81 -0.94 7.84 0.13
N LEU A 82 -0.72 6.54 -0.02
CA LEU A 82 0.54 5.93 -0.45
C LEU A 82 0.25 4.98 -1.61
N LEU A 83 1.07 5.04 -2.66
CA LEU A 83 1.12 4.00 -3.68
C LEU A 83 2.46 3.29 -3.55
N LEU A 84 2.41 1.97 -3.45
CA LEU A 84 3.56 1.10 -3.48
C LEU A 84 3.55 0.21 -4.71
N GLN A 85 4.73 -0.11 -5.23
CA GLN A 85 4.92 -0.95 -6.40
C GLN A 85 6.03 -1.98 -6.19
N ARG A 86 5.84 -3.21 -6.69
CA ARG A 86 6.92 -4.18 -6.97
C ARG A 86 6.77 -4.77 -8.37
N ASN A 87 7.88 -5.23 -8.94
CA ASN A 87 7.95 -5.79 -10.31
C ASN A 87 8.01 -7.32 -10.28
#